data_AF-A0AAJ7RMP5-F1
#
_entry.id   AF-A0AAJ7RMP5-F1
#
_cell.length_a   1.000
_cell.length_b   1.000
_cell.length_c   1.000
_cell.angle_alpha   90.00
_cell.angle_beta   90.00
_cell.angle_gamma   90.00
#
_symmetry.space_group_name_H-M   'P 1'
#
loop_
_entity.id
_entity.type
_entity.pdbx_description
1 polymer ?
#
loop_
_entity_poly.entity_id
_entity_poly.type
_entity_poly.pdbx_seq_one_letter_code
_entity_poly.pdbx_strand_id
1 'polypeptide(L)'
;MDNIVIHKYYRSYGYSISSLLYRFLIADNDLRTYFHLNLYYGILTTLLCLFAVVVITCSIAYSSAADGDEKIFYDTQKETRKILPRRESILDIRPAYTCIRKHLKQTEIFQEKCDKTLRKEQLEIELMKGRVSCINKLLKPEAQSQWRRSRSPKVFCRIVNPVTSSA
;
A
#
# COMPACT_ATOMS: atom_id res chain seq x y z
N MET A 1 60.13 51.31 -14.28
CA MET A 1 60.54 52.59 -13.65
C MET A 1 59.40 53.62 -13.74
N ASP A 2 58.14 53.15 -13.83
CA ASP A 2 57.01 53.94 -14.36
C ASP A 2 56.03 54.41 -13.27
N ASN A 3 56.09 53.81 -12.07
CA ASN A 3 55.21 54.14 -10.95
C ASN A 3 55.40 55.58 -10.43
N ILE A 4 56.62 56.12 -10.51
CA ILE A 4 56.93 57.47 -9.99
C ILE A 4 56.27 58.54 -10.86
N VAL A 5 56.21 58.33 -12.18
CA VAL A 5 55.59 59.27 -13.12
C VAL A 5 54.07 59.25 -12.97
N ILE A 6 53.46 58.07 -12.90
CA ILE A 6 52.00 57.92 -12.73
C ILE A 6 51.53 58.51 -11.39
N HIS A 7 52.29 58.28 -10.32
CA HIS A 7 52.02 58.85 -9.00
C HIS A 7 52.06 60.38 -9.01
N LYS A 8 52.90 61.01 -9.84
CA LYS A 8 53.01 62.48 -9.91
C LYS A 8 51.81 63.13 -10.60
N TYR A 9 51.25 62.50 -11.64
CA TYR A 9 50.15 63.08 -12.43
C TYR A 9 48.76 62.84 -11.83
N TYR A 10 48.55 61.74 -11.11
CA TYR A 10 47.22 61.36 -10.61
C TYR A 10 47.00 61.60 -9.11
N ARG A 11 47.96 62.21 -8.41
CA ARG A 11 47.84 62.59 -7.00
C ARG A 11 46.85 63.75 -6.83
N SER A 12 45.57 63.43 -6.83
CA SER A 12 44.49 64.35 -6.48
C SER A 12 44.07 64.11 -5.03
N TYR A 13 44.16 65.14 -4.19
CA TYR A 13 43.69 65.12 -2.81
C TYR A 13 42.15 65.18 -2.79
N GLY A 14 41.48 64.02 -2.95
CA GLY A 14 40.02 63.92 -2.81
C GLY A 14 39.39 62.68 -3.45
N TYR A 15 38.11 62.46 -3.15
CA TYR A 15 37.24 61.40 -3.69
C TYR A 15 36.80 61.74 -5.15
N SER A 16 37.78 62.01 -6.02
CA SER A 16 37.55 62.35 -7.43
C SER A 16 37.72 61.12 -8.32
N ILE A 17 37.12 61.13 -9.51
CA ILE A 17 37.23 60.07 -10.54
C ILE A 17 38.70 59.74 -10.83
N SER A 18 39.59 60.73 -10.77
CA SER A 18 41.04 60.55 -10.93
C SER A 18 41.68 59.68 -9.85
N SER A 19 41.15 59.71 -8.62
CA SER A 19 41.59 58.86 -7.50
C SER A 19 41.15 57.40 -7.68
N LEU A 20 39.94 57.18 -8.21
CA LEU A 20 39.48 55.84 -8.57
C LEU A 20 40.29 55.25 -9.73
N LEU A 21 40.54 56.04 -10.78
CA LEU A 21 41.41 55.67 -11.90
C LEU A 21 42.83 55.31 -11.42
N TYR A 22 43.36 56.09 -10.49
CA TYR A 22 44.66 55.83 -9.90
C TYR A 22 44.70 54.49 -9.13
N ARG A 23 43.68 54.22 -8.29
CA ARG A 23 43.56 52.95 -7.57
C ARG A 23 43.39 51.77 -8.52
N PHE A 24 42.64 51.94 -9.61
CA PHE A 24 42.46 50.92 -10.63
C PHE A 24 43.78 50.61 -11.37
N LEU A 25 44.54 51.63 -11.78
CA LEU A 25 45.84 51.47 -12.43
C LEU A 25 46.88 50.79 -11.54
N ILE A 26 46.87 51.07 -10.23
CA ILE A 26 47.75 50.36 -9.29
C ILE A 26 47.32 48.91 -9.14
N ALA A 27 46.02 48.65 -8.93
CA ALA A 27 45.51 47.29 -8.78
C ALA A 27 45.79 46.44 -10.03
N ASP A 28 45.65 47.01 -11.22
CA ASP A 28 45.98 46.37 -12.49
C ASP A 28 47.48 46.06 -12.61
N ASN A 29 48.35 46.97 -12.18
CA ASN A 29 49.80 46.75 -12.14
C ASN A 29 50.18 45.66 -11.13
N ASP A 30 49.58 45.67 -9.93
CA ASP A 30 49.83 44.68 -8.87
C ASP A 30 49.41 43.29 -9.34
N LEU A 31 48.20 43.16 -9.91
CA LEU A 31 47.71 41.92 -10.53
C LEU A 31 48.67 41.41 -11.61
N ARG A 32 49.18 42.32 -12.44
CA ARG A 32 50.13 41.98 -13.51
C ARG A 32 51.45 41.45 -12.97
N THR A 33 51.93 41.96 -11.84
CA THR A 33 53.10 41.43 -11.12
C THR A 33 52.83 40.07 -10.47
N TYR A 34 51.69 39.89 -9.80
CA TYR A 34 51.39 38.63 -9.10
C TYR A 34 51.25 37.44 -10.05
N PHE A 35 50.73 37.66 -11.26
CA PHE A 35 50.53 36.61 -12.26
C PHE A 35 51.69 36.50 -13.27
N HIS A 36 52.77 37.28 -13.12
CA HIS A 36 53.93 37.30 -14.02
C HIS A 36 53.54 37.45 -15.52
N LEU A 37 52.59 38.32 -15.82
CA LEU A 37 52.00 38.43 -17.16
C LEU A 37 52.73 39.49 -18.02
N ASN A 38 53.37 39.06 -19.10
CA ASN A 38 53.98 39.95 -20.10
C ASN A 38 52.92 40.72 -20.91
N LEU A 39 53.30 41.87 -21.50
CA LEU A 39 52.44 42.92 -22.13
C LEU A 39 51.24 42.44 -22.97
N TYR A 40 51.30 41.24 -23.55
CA TYR A 40 50.27 40.68 -24.44
C TYR A 40 49.09 40.00 -23.73
N TYR A 41 49.20 39.69 -22.44
CA TYR A 41 48.19 38.87 -21.74
C TYR A 41 47.07 39.67 -21.02
N GLY A 42 47.15 41.01 -20.94
CA GLY A 42 46.14 41.84 -20.29
C GLY A 42 44.77 41.80 -20.98
N ILE A 43 44.76 41.68 -22.32
CA ILE A 43 43.52 41.51 -23.09
C ILE A 43 42.93 40.11 -22.79
N LEU A 44 43.78 39.10 -22.64
CA LEU A 44 43.32 37.74 -22.34
C LEU A 44 42.70 37.65 -20.94
N THR A 45 43.29 38.32 -19.94
CA THR A 45 42.76 38.34 -18.57
C THR A 45 41.48 39.16 -18.45
N THR A 46 41.36 40.29 -19.15
CA THR A 46 40.11 41.07 -19.20
C THR A 46 38.99 40.30 -19.89
N LEU A 47 39.29 39.61 -21.00
CA LEU A 47 38.34 38.70 -21.65
C LEU A 47 37.94 37.55 -20.72
N LEU A 48 38.89 36.90 -20.04
CA LEU A 48 38.61 35.83 -19.08
C LEU A 48 37.74 36.32 -17.92
N CYS A 49 38.00 37.53 -17.43
CA CYS A 49 37.21 38.17 -16.38
C CYS A 49 35.78 38.48 -16.86
N LEU A 50 35.62 38.98 -18.09
CA LEU A 50 34.31 39.22 -18.70
C LEU A 50 33.54 37.90 -18.86
N PHE A 51 34.19 36.85 -19.36
CA PHE A 51 33.60 35.51 -19.44
C PHE A 51 33.20 34.97 -18.07
N ALA A 52 34.04 35.16 -17.04
CA ALA A 52 33.70 34.77 -15.67
C ALA A 52 32.47 35.52 -15.14
N VAL A 53 32.37 36.83 -15.38
CA VAL A 53 31.19 37.63 -15.01
C VAL A 53 29.93 37.15 -15.74
N VAL A 54 30.02 36.84 -17.03
CA VAL A 54 28.89 36.27 -17.81
C VAL A 54 28.47 34.92 -17.24
N VAL A 55 29.41 34.02 -16.95
CA VAL A 55 29.09 32.70 -16.36
C VAL A 55 28.44 32.85 -14.98
N ILE A 56 28.95 33.74 -14.13
CA ILE A 56 28.40 33.98 -12.78
C ILE A 56 26.98 34.55 -12.88
N THR A 57 26.75 35.54 -13.75
CA THR A 57 25.42 36.15 -13.93
C THR A 57 24.42 35.16 -14.53
N CYS A 58 24.82 34.34 -15.51
CA CYS A 58 23.99 33.25 -16.02
C CYS A 58 23.67 32.19 -14.95
N SER A 59 24.63 31.86 -14.08
CA SER A 59 24.41 30.88 -13.01
C SER A 59 23.41 31.39 -11.96
N ILE A 60 23.51 32.67 -11.59
CA ILE A 60 22.57 33.31 -10.65
C ILE A 60 21.16 33.36 -11.27
N ALA A 61 21.06 33.75 -12.55
CA ALA A 61 19.78 33.78 -13.26
C ALA A 61 19.13 32.39 -13.33
N TYR A 62 19.92 31.35 -13.64
CA TYR A 62 19.44 29.97 -13.67
C TYR A 62 18.97 29.48 -12.29
N SER A 63 19.73 29.76 -11.22
CA SER A 63 19.28 29.41 -9.86
C SER A 63 17.99 30.13 -9.47
N SER A 64 17.84 31.40 -9.85
CA SER A 64 16.63 32.16 -9.53
C SER A 64 15.40 31.68 -10.31
N ALA A 65 15.61 31.18 -11.53
CA ALA A 65 14.55 30.54 -12.32
C ALA A 65 14.15 29.17 -11.73
N ALA A 66 15.14 28.38 -11.29
CA ALA A 66 14.90 27.09 -10.65
C ALA A 66 14.10 27.21 -9.34
N ASP A 67 14.42 28.20 -8.50
CA ASP A 67 13.65 28.50 -7.28
C ASP A 67 12.21 28.94 -7.59
N GLY A 68 12.02 29.69 -8.70
CA GLY A 68 10.70 30.09 -9.19
C GLY A 68 9.85 28.89 -9.63
N ASP A 69 10.46 27.97 -10.39
CA ASP A 69 9.80 26.77 -10.89
C ASP A 69 9.42 25.81 -9.76
N GLU A 70 10.27 25.66 -8.73
CA GLU A 70 9.97 24.85 -7.54
C GLU A 70 8.74 25.39 -6.80
N LYS A 71 8.65 26.71 -6.63
CA LYS A 71 7.50 27.36 -6.00
C LYS A 71 6.21 27.15 -6.80
N ILE A 72 6.28 27.32 -8.12
CA ILE A 72 5.15 27.08 -9.03
C ILE A 72 4.72 25.61 -8.96
N PHE A 73 5.67 24.67 -8.92
CA PHE A 73 5.38 23.24 -8.78
C PHE A 73 4.63 22.93 -7.47
N TYR A 74 5.08 23.47 -6.34
CA TYR A 74 4.40 23.25 -5.06
C TYR A 74 3.01 23.90 -5.00
N ASP A 75 2.85 25.09 -5.59
CA ASP A 75 1.55 25.75 -5.66
C ASP A 75 0.58 24.97 -6.55
N THR A 76 1.04 24.48 -7.70
CA THR A 76 0.24 23.61 -8.60
C THR A 76 -0.10 22.27 -7.92
N GLN A 77 0.83 21.70 -7.14
CA GLN A 77 0.60 20.49 -6.35
C GLN A 77 -0.43 20.73 -5.24
N LYS A 78 -0.42 21.91 -4.61
CA LYS A 78 -1.37 22.28 -3.57
C LYS A 78 -2.77 22.50 -4.14
N GLU A 79 -2.89 23.09 -5.32
CA GLU A 79 -4.16 23.27 -6.02
C GLU A 79 -4.74 21.93 -6.49
N THR A 80 -3.93 21.07 -7.11
CA THR A 80 -4.38 19.72 -7.49
C THR A 80 -4.82 18.89 -6.28
N ARG A 81 -4.14 18.99 -5.13
CA ARG A 81 -4.57 18.34 -3.88
C ARG A 81 -5.93 18.84 -3.37
N LYS A 82 -6.26 20.13 -3.57
CA LYS A 82 -7.57 20.70 -3.20
C LYS A 82 -8.68 20.25 -4.16
N ILE A 83 -8.36 20.11 -5.45
CA ILE A 83 -9.31 19.75 -6.52
C ILE A 83 -9.59 18.23 -6.56
N LEU A 84 -8.82 17.40 -5.85
CA LEU A 84 -9.01 15.95 -5.79
C LEU A 84 -9.87 15.52 -4.56
N PRO A 85 -11.22 15.58 -4.62
CA PRO A 85 -12.10 15.05 -3.57
C PRO A 85 -12.01 13.52 -3.43
N ARG A 86 -11.32 12.84 -4.36
CA ARG A 86 -11.20 11.38 -4.38
C ARG A 86 -10.57 10.81 -3.12
N ARG A 87 -9.73 11.56 -2.39
CA ARG A 87 -9.03 11.03 -1.21
C ARG A 87 -9.96 10.78 -0.02
N GLU A 88 -10.94 11.66 0.20
CA GLU A 88 -11.95 11.50 1.27
C GLU A 88 -12.94 10.38 0.93
N SER A 89 -13.42 10.32 -0.32
CA SER A 89 -14.30 9.23 -0.75
C SER A 89 -13.66 7.83 -0.61
N ILE A 90 -12.35 7.71 -0.83
CA ILE A 90 -11.61 6.44 -0.62
C ILE A 90 -11.52 6.10 0.87
N LEU A 91 -11.43 7.10 1.75
CA LEU A 91 -11.43 6.90 3.20
C LEU A 91 -12.80 6.43 3.70
N ASP A 92 -13.90 6.88 3.09
CA ASP A 92 -15.26 6.44 3.44
C ASP A 92 -15.62 5.04 2.90
N ILE A 93 -15.03 4.62 1.76
CA ILE A 93 -15.22 3.27 1.22
C ILE A 93 -14.52 2.21 2.09
N ARG A 94 -13.39 2.54 2.71
CA ARG A 94 -12.59 1.61 3.53
C ARG A 94 -13.35 0.99 4.73
N PRO A 95 -14.07 1.76 5.57
CA PRO A 95 -14.88 1.19 6.66
C PRO A 95 -16.05 0.36 6.13
N ALA A 96 -16.70 0.77 5.03
CA ALA A 96 -17.77 -0.01 4.40
C ALA A 96 -17.26 -1.39 3.94
N TYR A 97 -16.11 -1.44 3.26
CA TYR A 97 -15.49 -2.71 2.85
C TYR A 97 -15.10 -3.60 4.04
N THR A 98 -14.62 -2.98 5.13
CA THR A 98 -14.28 -3.70 6.36
C THR A 98 -15.51 -4.30 7.03
N CYS A 99 -16.63 -3.57 7.03
CA CYS A 99 -17.92 -4.04 7.53
C CYS A 99 -18.45 -5.23 6.71
N ILE A 100 -18.46 -5.09 5.37
CA ILE A 100 -18.87 -6.15 4.44
C ILE A 100 -18.04 -7.41 4.66
N ARG A 101 -16.71 -7.29 4.76
CA ARG A 101 -15.82 -8.43 5.01
C ARG A 101 -16.12 -9.13 6.34
N LYS A 102 -16.42 -8.38 7.41
CA LYS A 102 -16.81 -8.95 8.70
C LYS A 102 -18.13 -9.71 8.59
N HIS A 103 -19.13 -9.15 7.92
CA HIS A 103 -20.41 -9.81 7.69
C HIS A 103 -20.25 -11.09 6.87
N LEU A 104 -19.50 -11.06 5.76
CA LEU A 104 -19.24 -12.25 4.95
C LEU A 104 -18.60 -13.38 5.76
N LYS A 105 -17.62 -13.05 6.60
CA LYS A 105 -16.98 -14.04 7.50
C LYS A 105 -17.96 -14.61 8.53
N GLN A 106 -18.86 -13.79 9.08
CA GLN A 106 -19.90 -14.25 10.00
C GLN A 106 -20.91 -15.16 9.29
N THR A 107 -21.31 -14.81 8.06
CA THR A 107 -22.22 -15.60 7.23
C THR A 107 -21.62 -16.97 6.91
N GLU A 108 -20.34 -17.04 6.58
CA GLU A 108 -19.63 -18.30 6.34
C GLU A 108 -19.66 -19.23 7.56
N ILE A 109 -19.35 -18.70 8.75
CA ILE A 109 -19.42 -19.46 10.02
C ILE A 109 -20.86 -19.91 10.32
N PHE A 110 -21.84 -19.07 10.03
CA PHE A 110 -23.25 -19.41 10.22
C PHE A 110 -23.68 -20.53 9.27
N GLN A 111 -23.31 -20.46 8.00
CA GLN A 111 -23.59 -21.48 7.00
C GLN A 111 -22.97 -22.82 7.42
N GLU A 112 -21.71 -22.84 7.86
CA GLU A 112 -21.06 -24.07 8.34
C GLU A 112 -21.79 -24.68 9.55
N LYS A 113 -22.32 -23.85 10.46
CA LYS A 113 -23.14 -24.33 11.58
C LYS A 113 -24.46 -24.92 11.10
N CYS A 114 -25.13 -24.25 10.17
CA CYS A 114 -26.38 -24.74 9.57
C CYS A 114 -26.20 -26.09 8.87
N ASP A 115 -25.10 -26.26 8.12
CA ASP A 115 -24.79 -27.53 7.45
C ASP A 115 -24.56 -28.66 8.46
N LYS A 116 -23.87 -28.37 9.57
CA LYS A 116 -23.67 -29.35 10.66
C LYS A 116 -24.98 -29.75 11.31
N THR A 117 -25.88 -28.79 11.57
CA THR A 117 -27.20 -29.10 12.13
C THR A 117 -28.05 -29.89 11.13
N LEU A 118 -28.03 -29.51 9.85
CA LEU A 118 -28.78 -30.19 8.80
C LEU A 118 -28.35 -31.65 8.66
N ARG A 119 -27.04 -31.94 8.72
CA ARG A 119 -26.54 -33.32 8.73
C ARG A 119 -27.01 -34.14 9.94
N LYS A 120 -27.11 -33.52 11.12
CA LYS A 120 -27.63 -34.20 12.32
C LYS A 120 -29.09 -34.59 12.16
N GLU A 121 -29.92 -33.64 11.72
CA GLU A 121 -31.34 -33.89 11.46
C GLU A 121 -31.54 -34.96 10.38
N GLN A 122 -30.72 -34.95 9.32
CA GLN A 122 -30.74 -36.00 8.30
C GLN A 122 -30.46 -37.40 8.87
N LEU A 123 -29.47 -37.53 9.74
CA LEU A 123 -29.16 -38.81 10.40
C LEU A 123 -30.29 -39.27 11.32
N GLU A 124 -30.93 -38.35 12.05
CA GLU A 124 -32.10 -38.67 12.88
C GLU A 124 -33.27 -39.17 12.03
N ILE A 125 -33.53 -38.53 10.89
CA ILE A 125 -34.56 -38.96 9.92
C ILE A 125 -34.23 -40.35 9.36
N GLU A 126 -32.98 -40.62 8.99
CA GLU A 126 -32.57 -41.95 8.52
C GLU A 126 -32.76 -43.02 9.60
N LEU A 127 -32.41 -42.72 10.84
CA LEU A 127 -32.58 -43.63 11.96
C LEU A 127 -34.07 -43.91 12.22
N MET A 128 -34.91 -42.88 12.18
CA MET A 128 -36.37 -43.03 12.27
C MET A 128 -36.92 -43.86 11.11
N LYS A 129 -36.46 -43.63 9.87
CA LYS A 129 -36.82 -44.44 8.71
C LYS A 129 -36.42 -45.90 8.89
N GLY A 130 -35.25 -46.16 9.45
CA GLY A 130 -34.79 -47.51 9.82
C GLY A 130 -35.72 -48.18 10.84
N ARG A 131 -36.10 -47.46 11.91
CA ARG A 131 -37.06 -47.95 12.92
C ARG A 131 -38.42 -48.27 12.31
N VAL A 132 -38.98 -47.35 11.53
CA VAL A 132 -40.26 -47.55 10.82
C VAL A 132 -40.18 -48.74 9.86
N SER A 133 -39.06 -48.90 9.13
CA SER A 133 -38.85 -50.06 8.26
C SER A 133 -38.82 -51.37 9.04
N CYS A 134 -38.16 -51.40 10.19
CA CYS A 134 -38.13 -52.58 11.08
C CYS A 134 -39.53 -52.91 11.60
N ILE A 135 -40.26 -51.92 12.10
CA ILE A 135 -41.65 -52.07 12.56
C ILE A 135 -42.52 -52.62 11.41
N ASN A 136 -42.41 -52.05 10.21
CA ASN A 136 -43.15 -52.53 9.05
C ASN A 136 -42.81 -53.98 8.69
N LYS A 137 -41.54 -54.41 8.84
CA LYS A 137 -41.16 -55.82 8.63
C LYS A 137 -41.76 -56.74 9.69
N LEU A 138 -41.87 -56.30 10.94
CA LEU A 138 -42.48 -57.06 12.04
C LEU A 138 -44.00 -57.14 11.94
N LEU A 139 -44.65 -56.07 11.46
CA LEU A 139 -46.09 -55.99 11.27
C LEU A 139 -46.58 -56.73 10.01
N LYS A 140 -45.68 -57.16 9.11
CA LYS A 140 -46.09 -57.96 7.94
C LYS A 140 -46.80 -59.24 8.42
N PRO A 141 -48.03 -59.51 7.93
CA PRO A 141 -48.82 -60.65 8.40
C PRO A 141 -48.08 -61.98 8.20
N GLU A 142 -48.25 -62.89 9.16
CA GLU A 142 -47.47 -64.10 9.43
C GLU A 142 -47.31 -65.10 8.26
N ALA A 143 -47.96 -64.88 7.11
CA ALA A 143 -47.86 -65.74 5.94
C ALA A 143 -46.47 -65.73 5.26
N GLN A 144 -45.63 -64.70 5.49
CA GLN A 144 -44.32 -64.53 4.83
C GLN A 144 -43.09 -64.53 5.76
N SER A 145 -43.23 -64.54 7.09
CA SER A 145 -42.07 -64.43 7.98
C SER A 145 -41.47 -65.81 8.32
N GLN A 146 -40.23 -66.05 7.87
CA GLN A 146 -39.49 -67.29 8.15
C GLN A 146 -39.20 -67.49 9.64
N TRP A 147 -39.21 -66.41 10.43
CA TRP A 147 -38.83 -66.40 11.85
C TRP A 147 -39.84 -67.06 12.79
N ARG A 148 -41.13 -67.15 12.42
CA ARG A 148 -42.15 -67.86 13.22
C ARG A 148 -42.39 -69.31 12.79
N ARG A 149 -41.91 -69.74 11.61
CA ARG A 149 -42.13 -71.11 11.13
C ARG A 149 -41.31 -72.19 11.86
N SER A 150 -40.29 -71.83 12.65
CA SER A 150 -39.36 -72.80 13.23
C SER A 150 -39.54 -73.10 14.73
N ARG A 151 -40.50 -72.48 15.44
CA ARG A 151 -40.77 -72.77 16.86
C ARG A 151 -42.24 -72.61 17.22
N SER A 152 -43.10 -73.49 16.71
CA SER A 152 -44.21 -73.91 17.57
C SER A 152 -43.59 -74.70 18.73
N PRO A 153 -43.97 -74.45 20.00
CA PRO A 153 -43.66 -75.37 21.07
C PRO A 153 -44.22 -76.72 20.64
N LYS A 154 -43.37 -77.75 20.53
CA LYS A 154 -43.86 -79.13 20.49
C LYS A 154 -44.57 -79.34 21.81
N VAL A 155 -45.88 -79.16 21.83
CA VAL A 155 -46.72 -79.53 22.95
C VAL A 155 -46.56 -81.03 23.08
N PHE A 156 -45.73 -81.47 24.02
CA PHE A 156 -45.71 -82.86 24.47
C PHE A 156 -47.01 -83.07 25.25
N CYS A 157 -48.10 -83.32 24.55
CA CYS A 157 -49.28 -83.89 25.18
C CYS A 157 -48.90 -85.30 25.65
N ARG A 158 -48.66 -85.46 26.96
CA ARG A 158 -48.63 -86.78 27.57
C ARG A 158 -50.06 -87.28 27.54
N ILE A 159 -50.35 -88.28 26.69
CA ILE A 159 -51.64 -88.96 26.68
C ILE A 159 -51.76 -89.63 28.06
N VAL A 160 -52.61 -89.07 28.92
CA VAL A 160 -53.03 -89.74 30.15
C VAL A 160 -54.21 -90.61 29.74
N ASN A 161 -54.00 -91.92 29.70
CA ASN A 161 -55.11 -92.86 29.48
C ASN A 161 -56.16 -92.64 30.57
N PRO A 162 -57.45 -92.50 30.21
CA PRO A 162 -58.49 -92.43 31.22
C PRO A 162 -58.53 -93.76 31.99
N VAL A 163 -58.35 -93.69 33.31
CA VAL A 163 -58.65 -94.81 34.19
C VAL A 163 -60.16 -95.03 34.09
N THR A 164 -60.55 -96.10 33.41
CA THR A 164 -61.90 -96.65 33.52
C THR A 164 -62.07 -97.20 34.93
N SER A 165 -62.62 -96.42 35.85
CA SER A 165 -63.27 -96.99 37.03
C SER A 165 -64.68 -97.40 36.61
N SER A 166 -64.82 -98.69 36.33
CA SER A 166 -66.10 -99.38 36.29
C SER A 166 -66.88 -99.18 37.60
N ALA A 167 -68.21 -99.21 37.45
CA ALA A 167 -69.25 -99.15 38.45
C ALA A 167 -68.98 -99.94 39.75
#